data_AF-A0A196QDI9-F1
#
_entry.id   AF-A0A196QDI9-F1
#
_cell.length_a   1.000
_cell.length_b   1.000
_cell.length_c   1.000
_cell.angle_alpha   90.00
_cell.angle_beta   90.00
_cell.angle_gamma   90.00
#
_symmetry.space_group_name_H-M   'P 1'
#
loop_
_entity.id
_entity.type
_entity.pdbx_description
1 polymer ?
#
loop_
_entity_poly.entity_id
_entity_poly.type
_entity_poly.pdbx_seq_one_letter_code
_entity_poly.pdbx_strand_id
1 'polypeptide(L)'
;MKLHTLALASVLAVTGCATTGGERDYSDSLYLRGQFAWWDALPEYKVKKVDSGLYRTEVELKADGQPYEFKFGDANWSSGTNCGYLSEADDKVVELDKPVNANCSAVFENFRFTPPESAVYGFYFDTSGEVPQVYIKKAE
;
A
#
# COMPACT_ATOMS: atom_id res chain seq x y z
N MET A 1 31.50 -49.16 -45.12
CA MET A 1 31.80 -47.97 -44.29
C MET A 1 30.51 -47.17 -44.11
N LYS A 2 29.94 -47.14 -42.91
CA LYS A 2 28.76 -46.35 -42.53
C LYS A 2 29.16 -45.57 -41.28
N LEU A 3 29.04 -44.24 -41.30
CA LEU A 3 28.90 -43.33 -40.14
C LEU A 3 28.79 -41.90 -40.68
N HIS A 4 27.59 -41.34 -40.81
CA HIS A 4 26.79 -40.59 -39.84
C HIS A 4 26.97 -39.06 -39.96
N THR A 5 25.99 -38.46 -40.63
CA THR A 5 25.71 -37.03 -40.67
C THR A 5 25.28 -36.57 -39.27
N LEU A 6 26.03 -35.67 -38.64
CA LEU A 6 25.58 -34.96 -37.43
C LEU A 6 24.84 -33.69 -37.83
N ALA A 7 23.56 -33.60 -37.47
CA ALA A 7 22.79 -32.36 -37.49
C ALA A 7 23.02 -31.60 -36.17
N LEU A 8 23.48 -30.35 -36.25
CA LEU A 8 23.48 -29.42 -35.11
C LEU A 8 22.06 -28.87 -34.93
N ALA A 9 21.42 -29.20 -33.82
CA ALA A 9 20.22 -28.52 -33.36
C ALA A 9 20.62 -27.43 -32.36
N SER A 10 20.54 -26.18 -32.78
CA SER A 10 20.77 -25.00 -31.93
C SER A 10 19.55 -24.77 -31.03
N VAL A 11 19.70 -25.00 -29.73
CA VAL A 11 18.66 -24.73 -28.73
C VAL A 11 18.72 -23.25 -28.34
N LEU A 12 17.71 -22.48 -28.72
CA LEU A 12 17.46 -21.13 -28.19
C LEU A 12 16.94 -21.27 -26.76
N ALA A 13 17.80 -21.09 -25.77
CA ALA A 13 17.39 -20.94 -24.38
C ALA A 13 16.81 -19.52 -24.20
N VAL A 14 15.49 -19.41 -24.11
CA VAL A 14 14.83 -18.19 -23.63
C VAL A 14 15.04 -18.14 -22.13
N THR A 15 16.01 -17.35 -21.67
CA THR A 15 16.17 -17.02 -20.25
C THR A 15 15.08 -16.04 -19.86
N GLY A 16 13.89 -16.56 -19.52
CA GLY A 16 12.89 -15.82 -18.78
C GLY A 16 13.37 -15.67 -17.34
N CYS A 17 13.92 -14.50 -17.00
CA CYS A 17 14.05 -14.10 -15.60
C CYS A 17 12.65 -13.77 -15.07
N ALA A 18 11.91 -14.80 -14.66
CA ALA A 18 10.78 -14.61 -13.77
C ALA A 18 11.37 -14.31 -12.39
N THR A 19 11.36 -13.04 -11.99
CA THR A 19 11.63 -12.64 -10.60
C THR A 19 10.49 -13.18 -9.75
N THR A 20 10.59 -14.41 -9.28
CA THR A 20 9.68 -14.98 -8.28
C THR A 20 10.06 -14.45 -6.90
N GLY A 21 9.93 -13.13 -6.70
CA GLY A 21 9.65 -12.60 -5.38
C GLY A 21 8.15 -12.70 -5.21
N GLY A 22 7.67 -13.62 -4.37
CA GLY A 22 6.22 -13.73 -4.11
C GLY A 22 5.66 -12.35 -3.73
N GLU A 23 4.46 -12.03 -4.24
CA GLU A 23 3.76 -10.80 -3.89
C GLU A 23 3.68 -10.70 -2.36
N ARG A 24 4.18 -9.58 -1.81
CA ARG A 24 4.17 -9.36 -0.37
C ARG A 24 2.73 -9.22 0.10
N ASP A 25 2.32 -10.05 1.05
CA ASP A 25 1.05 -9.85 1.75
C ASP A 25 1.22 -8.81 2.86
N TYR A 26 0.60 -7.65 2.69
CA TYR A 26 0.69 -6.57 3.68
C TYR A 26 -0.21 -6.79 4.90
N SER A 27 -1.17 -7.71 4.84
CA SER A 27 -2.08 -8.00 5.96
C SER A 27 -1.39 -8.67 7.15
N ASP A 28 -0.17 -9.19 6.97
CA ASP A 28 0.63 -9.77 8.04
C ASP A 28 1.31 -8.72 8.91
N SER A 29 1.64 -7.54 8.37
CA SER A 29 2.53 -6.60 9.07
C SER A 29 2.06 -5.14 9.06
N LEU A 30 1.19 -4.73 8.14
CA LEU A 30 0.87 -3.32 7.92
C LEU A 30 -0.34 -2.86 8.74
N TYR A 31 -0.21 -1.68 9.33
CA TYR A 31 -1.25 -1.02 10.12
C TYR A 31 -1.51 0.35 9.54
N LEU A 32 -2.74 0.82 9.64
CA LEU A 32 -3.00 2.24 9.55
C LEU A 32 -2.60 2.89 10.89
N ARG A 33 -1.67 3.83 10.83
CA ARG A 33 -1.13 4.53 12.00
C ARG A 33 -1.37 6.01 11.82
N GLY A 34 -1.84 6.70 12.85
CA GLY A 34 -2.13 8.12 12.76
C GLY A 34 -2.46 8.73 14.11
N GLN A 35 -2.83 10.00 14.11
CA GLN A 35 -3.11 10.77 15.33
C GLN A 35 -4.22 10.12 16.19
N PHE A 36 -5.24 9.52 15.57
CA PHE A 36 -6.34 8.81 16.25
C PHE A 36 -5.88 7.58 17.05
N ALA A 37 -4.67 7.07 16.79
CA ALA A 37 -4.07 5.92 17.46
C ALA A 37 -2.79 6.31 18.23
N TRP A 38 -2.53 7.62 18.42
CA TRP A 38 -1.25 8.11 18.95
C TRP A 38 -0.02 7.56 18.20
N TRP A 39 -0.20 7.28 16.91
CA TRP A 39 0.79 6.62 16.04
C TRP A 39 1.14 5.18 16.41
N ASP A 40 0.44 4.52 17.34
CA ASP A 40 0.70 3.11 17.68
C ASP A 40 0.22 2.15 16.59
N ALA A 41 0.87 0.98 16.50
CA ALA A 41 0.46 -0.13 15.63
C ALA A 41 -0.58 -1.00 16.37
N LEU A 42 -1.82 -0.52 16.40
CA LEU A 42 -2.91 -1.17 17.14
C LEU A 42 -3.57 -2.29 16.30
N PRO A 43 -3.84 -3.48 16.87
CA PRO A 43 -4.42 -4.62 16.15
C PRO A 43 -5.73 -4.32 15.38
N GLU A 44 -6.58 -3.45 15.92
CA GLU A 44 -7.83 -3.01 15.30
C GLU A 44 -7.64 -2.21 14.00
N TYR A 45 -6.45 -1.62 13.80
CA TYR A 45 -6.10 -0.87 12.60
C TYR A 45 -5.17 -1.64 11.66
N LYS A 46 -4.98 -2.95 11.90
CA LYS A 46 -4.24 -3.82 10.98
C LYS A 46 -5.01 -3.96 9.66
N VAL A 47 -4.31 -3.80 8.54
CA VAL A 47 -4.96 -3.93 7.23
C VAL A 47 -5.37 -5.38 6.97
N LYS A 48 -6.50 -5.57 6.31
CA LYS A 48 -6.99 -6.86 5.83
C LYS A 48 -6.97 -6.86 4.31
N LYS A 49 -6.53 -7.96 3.71
CA LYS A 49 -6.61 -8.15 2.27
C LYS A 49 -8.08 -8.31 1.86
N VAL A 50 -8.52 -7.50 0.89
CA VAL A 50 -9.89 -7.51 0.36
C VAL A 50 -9.94 -7.88 -1.12
N ASP A 51 -8.82 -7.75 -1.84
CA ASP A 51 -8.63 -8.27 -3.21
C ASP A 51 -7.12 -8.49 -3.47
N SER A 52 -6.75 -8.96 -4.66
CA SER A 52 -5.36 -9.03 -5.10
C SER A 52 -4.73 -7.64 -5.09
N GLY A 53 -3.64 -7.47 -4.34
CA GLY A 53 -3.00 -6.17 -4.13
C GLY A 53 -3.84 -5.13 -3.37
N LEU A 54 -5.05 -5.43 -2.90
CA LEU A 54 -5.91 -4.45 -2.24
C LEU A 54 -6.13 -4.78 -0.77
N TYR A 55 -5.85 -3.80 0.09
CA TYR A 55 -5.96 -3.90 1.53
C TYR A 55 -6.84 -2.79 2.10
N ARG A 56 -7.54 -3.08 3.20
CA ARG A 56 -8.44 -2.14 3.87
C ARG A 56 -8.36 -2.27 5.38
N THR A 57 -8.48 -1.14 6.07
CA THR A 57 -8.93 -1.10 7.48
C THR A 57 -9.94 0.03 7.67
N GLU A 58 -10.55 0.13 8.84
CA GLU A 58 -11.56 1.13 9.16
C GLU A 58 -11.21 1.91 10.42
N VAL A 59 -11.61 3.19 10.45
CA VAL A 59 -11.46 4.07 11.61
C VAL A 59 -12.71 4.91 11.77
N GLU A 60 -13.20 5.06 13.01
CA GLU A 60 -14.20 6.08 13.35
C GLU A 60 -13.50 7.43 13.56
N LEU A 61 -13.89 8.44 12.77
CA LEU A 61 -13.32 9.79 12.85
C LEU A 61 -14.40 10.82 13.21
N LYS A 62 -13.99 11.89 13.89
CA LYS A 62 -14.87 13.03 14.19
C LYS A 62 -14.58 14.18 13.24
N ALA A 63 -15.64 14.81 12.72
CA ALA A 63 -15.53 16.00 11.90
C ALA A 63 -15.50 17.26 12.77
N ASP A 64 -14.33 17.56 13.34
CA ASP A 64 -14.07 18.79 14.11
C ASP A 64 -13.45 19.92 13.24
N GLY A 65 -13.29 19.66 11.94
CA GLY A 65 -12.71 20.58 10.97
C GLY A 65 -11.19 20.54 10.89
N GLN A 66 -10.50 19.73 11.71
CA GLN A 66 -9.06 19.54 11.64
C GLN A 66 -8.71 18.30 10.81
N PRO A 67 -7.56 18.32 10.08
CA PRO A 67 -7.08 17.14 9.39
C PRO A 67 -6.47 16.13 10.37
N TYR A 68 -6.83 14.86 10.22
CA TYR A 68 -6.06 13.76 10.80
C TYR A 68 -4.83 13.48 9.95
N GLU A 69 -3.67 13.37 10.58
CA GLU A 69 -2.48 12.84 9.95
C GLU A 69 -2.37 11.32 10.11
N PHE A 70 -1.95 10.64 9.06
CA PHE A 70 -1.81 9.19 9.05
C PHE A 70 -0.77 8.69 8.03
N LYS A 71 -0.36 7.43 8.20
CA LYS A 71 0.46 6.61 7.29
C LYS A 71 0.01 5.16 7.37
N PHE A 72 0.41 4.37 6.38
CA PHE A 72 0.46 2.92 6.55
C PHE A 72 1.86 2.52 6.98
N GLY A 73 1.96 1.81 8.10
CA GLY A 73 3.23 1.52 8.77
C GLY A 73 3.23 0.10 9.33
N ASP A 74 4.34 -0.64 9.19
CA ASP A 74 4.57 -1.74 10.14
C ASP A 74 4.91 -1.20 11.53
N ALA A 75 4.98 -2.09 12.53
CA ALA A 75 5.25 -1.68 13.91
C ALA A 75 6.60 -0.98 14.10
N ASN A 76 7.59 -1.32 13.25
CA ASN A 76 8.97 -0.85 13.36
C ASN A 76 9.30 0.33 12.44
N TRP A 77 8.33 0.84 11.66
CA TRP A 77 8.57 1.85 10.63
C TRP A 77 9.63 1.43 9.60
N SER A 78 9.67 0.14 9.25
CA SER A 78 10.68 -0.41 8.34
C SER A 78 10.54 0.19 6.95
N SER A 79 11.67 0.45 6.29
CA SER A 79 11.71 0.81 4.88
C SER A 79 11.03 -0.26 4.02
N GLY A 80 10.20 0.16 3.06
CA GLY A 80 9.32 -0.72 2.28
C GLY A 80 7.96 -1.00 2.91
N THR A 81 7.74 -0.61 4.16
CA THR A 81 6.44 -0.64 4.87
C THR A 81 6.13 0.63 5.63
N ASN A 82 6.84 1.72 5.34
CA ASN A 82 6.59 3.02 5.93
C ASN A 82 6.02 3.93 4.83
N CYS A 83 4.74 3.77 4.56
CA CYS A 83 4.04 4.36 3.41
C CYS A 83 3.38 5.69 3.77
N GLY A 84 3.94 6.75 3.21
CA GLY A 84 3.47 8.14 3.28
C GLY A 84 3.22 8.70 1.89
N TYR A 85 2.87 9.99 1.80
CA TYR A 85 2.66 10.63 0.49
C TYR A 85 3.93 10.59 -0.37
N LEU A 86 3.76 10.47 -1.69
CA LEU A 86 4.87 10.52 -2.64
C LEU A 86 5.26 11.97 -2.97
N SER A 87 4.29 12.81 -3.33
CA SER A 87 4.46 14.25 -3.60
C SER A 87 3.71 15.08 -2.56
N GLU A 88 4.38 16.08 -1.96
CA GLU A 88 3.69 16.99 -1.03
C GLU A 88 2.59 17.81 -1.75
N ALA A 89 2.80 18.16 -3.02
CA ALA A 89 1.87 18.99 -3.77
C ALA A 89 0.59 18.24 -4.15
N ASP A 90 0.72 16.96 -4.49
CA ASP A 90 -0.36 16.20 -5.14
C ASP A 90 -0.96 15.12 -4.24
N ASP A 91 -0.15 14.54 -3.33
CA ASP A 91 -0.53 13.32 -2.62
C ASP A 91 -0.73 13.52 -1.12
N LYS A 92 -0.33 14.68 -0.56
CA LYS A 92 -0.42 14.92 0.89
C LYS A 92 -1.85 14.96 1.41
N VAL A 93 -2.78 15.53 0.64
CA VAL A 93 -4.19 15.65 1.04
C VAL A 93 -4.99 14.57 0.33
N VAL A 94 -5.58 13.67 1.12
CA VAL A 94 -6.46 12.62 0.60
C VAL A 94 -7.90 13.13 0.68
N GLU A 95 -8.58 13.16 -0.45
CA GLU A 95 -10.01 13.46 -0.51
C GLU A 95 -10.81 12.15 -0.66
N LEU A 96 -12.10 12.18 -0.31
CA LEU A 96 -12.96 11.00 -0.49
C LEU A 96 -12.97 10.55 -1.95
N ASP A 97 -12.86 9.24 -2.14
CA ASP A 97 -12.89 8.55 -3.43
C ASP A 97 -11.83 9.00 -4.44
N LYS A 98 -10.78 9.72 -4.00
CA LYS A 98 -9.66 10.16 -4.83
C LYS A 98 -8.35 9.47 -4.41
N PRO A 99 -7.83 8.53 -5.22
CA PRO A 99 -6.53 7.93 -4.97
C PRO A 99 -5.39 8.95 -5.06
N VAL A 100 -4.44 8.80 -4.14
CA VAL A 100 -3.15 9.51 -4.12
C VAL A 100 -2.00 8.51 -4.09
N ASN A 101 -0.83 8.89 -4.57
CA ASN A 101 0.33 8.01 -4.63
C ASN A 101 1.10 7.97 -3.30
N ALA A 102 1.65 6.79 -3.00
CA ALA A 102 2.40 6.55 -1.77
C ALA A 102 3.86 6.16 -2.04
N ASN A 103 4.75 6.63 -1.16
CA ASN A 103 6.12 6.19 -1.04
C ASN A 103 6.28 5.32 0.22
N CYS A 104 6.61 4.04 0.07
CA CYS A 104 6.76 3.09 1.18
C CYS A 104 8.11 3.13 1.92
N SER A 105 8.94 4.14 1.63
CA SER A 105 10.15 4.48 2.37
C SER A 105 10.07 5.88 2.99
N ALA A 106 8.86 6.40 3.18
CA ALA A 106 8.62 7.72 3.76
C ALA A 106 9.11 7.76 5.22
N VAL A 107 9.74 8.86 5.63
CA VAL A 107 10.13 9.09 7.02
C VAL A 107 9.14 10.04 7.70
N PHE A 108 8.85 11.18 7.07
CA PHE A 108 8.04 12.26 7.66
C PHE A 108 6.78 12.61 6.84
N GLU A 109 6.58 11.94 5.71
CA GLU A 109 5.56 12.26 4.72
C GLU A 109 4.16 11.75 5.14
N ASN A 110 3.57 12.36 6.16
CA ASN A 110 2.23 12.00 6.64
C ASN A 110 1.13 12.49 5.67
N PHE A 111 0.22 11.60 5.29
CA PHE A 111 -1.02 11.97 4.63
C PHE A 111 -1.92 12.79 5.57
N ARG A 112 -2.84 13.55 4.99
CA ARG A 112 -3.86 14.33 5.69
C ARG A 112 -5.24 14.01 5.15
N PHE A 113 -6.18 13.80 6.06
CA PHE A 113 -7.59 13.65 5.73
C PHE A 113 -8.45 14.46 6.71
N THR A 114 -9.29 15.35 6.19
CA THR A 114 -10.31 16.05 6.98
C THR A 114 -11.67 15.39 6.71
N PRO A 115 -12.24 14.64 7.66
CA PRO A 115 -13.53 13.99 7.45
C PRO A 115 -14.63 15.06 7.29
N PRO A 116 -15.47 14.97 6.25
CA PRO A 116 -16.57 15.92 6.06
C PRO A 116 -17.69 15.77 7.10
N GLU A 117 -17.81 14.58 7.69
CA GLU A 117 -18.78 14.27 8.76
C GLU A 117 -18.21 13.24 9.74
N SER A 118 -18.77 13.15 10.94
CA SER A 118 -18.36 12.12 11.89
C SER A 118 -18.93 10.76 11.45
N ALA A 119 -18.04 9.83 11.08
CA ALA A 119 -18.43 8.53 10.54
C ALA A 119 -17.28 7.52 10.65
N VAL A 120 -17.57 6.27 10.30
CA VAL A 120 -16.55 5.26 10.03
C VAL A 120 -16.08 5.43 8.58
N TYR A 121 -14.77 5.42 8.38
CA TYR A 121 -14.13 5.53 7.06
C TYR A 121 -13.27 4.30 6.80
N GLY A 122 -13.41 3.73 5.60
CA GLY A 122 -12.52 2.72 5.07
C GLY A 122 -11.29 3.37 4.44
N PHE A 123 -10.11 3.05 4.97
CA PHE A 123 -8.82 3.43 4.43
C PHE A 123 -8.28 2.28 3.59
N TYR A 124 -8.02 2.55 2.32
CA TYR A 124 -7.56 1.55 1.36
C TYR A 124 -6.09 1.78 1.02
N PHE A 125 -5.37 0.68 0.91
CA PHE A 125 -3.99 0.63 0.43
C PHE A 125 -3.96 -0.33 -0.76
N ASP A 126 -3.73 0.23 -1.95
CA ASP A 126 -3.74 -0.48 -3.22
C ASP A 126 -2.31 -0.62 -3.75
N THR A 127 -1.84 -1.85 -3.89
CA THR A 127 -0.53 -2.22 -4.42
C THR A 127 -0.64 -3.00 -5.72
N SER A 128 -1.79 -2.96 -6.39
CA SER A 128 -2.03 -3.67 -7.66
C SER A 128 -1.31 -3.01 -8.84
N GLY A 129 -0.98 -1.72 -8.73
CA GLY A 129 -0.20 -0.95 -9.71
C GLY A 129 1.29 -0.87 -9.40
N GLU A 130 2.05 -0.20 -10.28
CA GLU A 130 3.50 0.02 -10.11
C GLU A 130 3.83 0.94 -8.92
N VAL A 131 2.97 1.94 -8.68
CA VAL A 131 3.07 2.87 -7.55
C VAL A 131 1.91 2.59 -6.61
N PRO A 132 2.16 2.27 -5.32
CA PRO A 132 1.08 2.07 -4.37
C PRO A 132 0.21 3.32 -4.23
N GLN A 133 -1.09 3.12 -4.09
CA GLN A 133 -2.05 4.20 -3.92
C GLN A 133 -2.82 4.07 -2.60
N VAL A 134 -3.25 5.21 -2.09
CA VAL A 134 -4.10 5.32 -0.91
C VAL A 134 -5.37 6.08 -1.28
N TYR A 135 -6.52 5.59 -0.84
CA TYR A 135 -7.78 6.31 -0.95
C TYR A 135 -8.68 6.02 0.25
N ILE A 136 -9.64 6.91 0.48
CA ILE A 136 -10.56 6.83 1.61
C ILE A 136 -11.98 6.83 1.08
N LYS A 137 -12.82 5.97 1.64
CA LYS A 137 -14.26 5.94 1.41
C LYS A 137 -14.98 6.00 2.75
N LYS A 138 -16.18 6.55 2.80
CA LYS A 138 -17.07 6.32 3.93
C LYS A 138 -17.39 4.81 4.00
N ALA A 139 -17.33 4.21 5.17
CA ALA A 139 -17.73 2.82 5.35
C ALA A 139 -19.26 2.72 5.29
N GLU A 140 -19.76 1.66 4.65
CA GLU A 140 -21.19 1.34 4.55
C GLU A 140 -21.73 0.74 5.85
#